data_AF-A0A8S2S2B0-F1
#
_entry.id   AF-A0A8S2S2B0-F1
#
_cell.length_a   1.000
_cell.length_b   1.000
_cell.length_c   1.000
_cell.angle_alpha   90.00
_cell.angle_beta   90.00
_cell.angle_gamma   90.00
#
_symmetry.space_group_name_H-M   'P 1'
#
loop_
_entity.id
_entity.type
_entity.pdbx_description
1 polymer ?
#
loop_
_entity_poly.entity_id
_entity_poly.type
_entity_poly.pdbx_seq_one_letter_code
_entity_poly.pdbx_strand_id
1 'polypeptide(L)' 'RLGRTQPGEYYALYDFDVKLKPFPTPQICQSDLISIEFSLGKSPLKDGLGYLKEFLPETPKKTAIDYTMDELIQM' A
#
# COMPACT_ATOMS: atom_id res chain seq x y z
N ARG A 1 -14.99 -17.02 8.69
CA ARG A 1 -15.35 -16.60 10.08
C ARG A 1 -16.73 -17.12 10.45
N LEU A 2 -17.70 -17.06 9.54
CA LEU A 2 -18.88 -17.93 9.55
C LEU A 2 -18.51 -19.31 8.97
N GLY A 3 -19.32 -20.34 9.26
CA GLY A 3 -19.10 -21.68 8.69
C GLY A 3 -18.03 -22.53 9.38
N ARG A 4 -17.38 -22.04 10.47
CA ARG A 4 -16.23 -22.73 11.06
C ARG A 4 -16.60 -24.02 11.79
N THR A 5 -17.77 -24.05 12.43
CA THR A 5 -18.24 -25.18 13.26
C THR A 5 -19.52 -25.80 12.71
N GLN A 6 -20.32 -25.03 11.99
CA GLN A 6 -21.55 -25.45 11.33
C GLN A 6 -21.88 -24.45 10.21
N PRO A 7 -22.76 -24.79 9.25
CA PRO A 7 -23.21 -23.85 8.22
C PRO A 7 -23.71 -22.54 8.85
N GLY A 8 -23.29 -21.42 8.29
CA GLY A 8 -23.66 -20.09 8.78
C GLY A 8 -24.04 -19.18 7.63
N GLU A 9 -24.94 -18.25 7.92
CA GLU A 9 -25.48 -17.31 6.94
C GLU A 9 -24.65 -16.02 6.93
N TYR A 10 -24.50 -15.42 5.75
CA TYR A 10 -23.80 -14.16 5.56
C TYR A 10 -24.78 -13.14 4.97
N TYR A 11 -24.89 -11.99 5.63
CA TYR A 11 -25.71 -10.87 5.18
C TYR A 11 -24.80 -9.68 4.88
N ALA A 12 -24.85 -9.18 3.65
CA ALA A 12 -24.18 -7.94 3.23
C ALA A 12 -25.20 -6.80 3.23
N LEU A 13 -24.80 -5.64 3.74
CA LEU A 13 -25.60 -4.40 3.72
C LEU A 13 -25.24 -3.48 2.54
N TYR A 14 -24.56 -4.04 1.54
CA TYR A 14 -24.00 -3.29 0.41
C TYR A 14 -24.10 -4.12 -0.88
N ASP A 15 -24.24 -3.43 -2.01
CA ASP A 15 -24.35 -4.02 -3.35
C ASP A 15 -22.99 -4.12 -4.06
N PHE A 16 -21.90 -4.15 -3.29
CA PHE A 16 -20.55 -4.24 -3.83
C PHE A 16 -20.32 -5.59 -4.52
N ASP A 17 -20.11 -5.55 -5.83
CA ASP A 17 -19.70 -6.72 -6.60
C ASP A 17 -18.19 -6.95 -6.43
N VAL A 18 -17.84 -8.02 -5.72
CA VAL A 18 -16.45 -8.46 -5.49
C VAL A 18 -15.70 -8.70 -6.80
N LYS A 19 -16.40 -9.01 -7.90
CA LYS A 19 -15.78 -9.17 -9.23
C LYS A 19 -15.18 -7.88 -9.77
N LEU A 20 -15.69 -6.71 -9.35
CA LEU A 20 -15.18 -5.41 -9.79
C LEU A 20 -13.81 -5.09 -9.18
N LYS A 21 -13.52 -5.63 -8.00
CA LYS A 21 -12.23 -5.44 -7.32
C LYS A 21 -11.91 -6.67 -6.46
N PRO A 22 -11.26 -7.69 -7.06
CA PRO A 22 -11.02 -8.98 -6.40
C PRO A 22 -10.01 -8.87 -5.25
N PHE A 23 -9.13 -7.88 -5.29
CA PHE A 23 -8.13 -7.63 -4.27
C PHE A 23 -8.16 -6.15 -3.84
N PRO A 24 -7.93 -5.87 -2.54
CA PRO A 24 -7.76 -4.51 -2.09
C PRO A 24 -6.50 -3.89 -2.74
N THR A 25 -6.50 -2.57 -2.90
CA THR A 25 -5.31 -1.87 -3.34
C THR A 25 -4.22 -2.04 -2.27
N PRO A 26 -2.97 -2.33 -2.65
CA PRO A 26 -1.88 -2.50 -1.68
C PRO A 26 -1.67 -1.25 -0.83
N GLN A 27 -1.37 -1.47 0.45
CA GLN A 27 -1.21 -0.39 1.43
C GLN A 27 -0.13 0.62 1.01
N ILE A 28 0.97 0.16 0.42
CA ILE A 28 2.06 1.03 -0.06
C ILE A 28 1.61 1.99 -1.16
N CYS A 29 0.52 1.70 -1.87
CA CYS A 29 -0.06 2.58 -2.89
C CYS A 29 -1.11 3.56 -2.32
N GLN A 30 -1.46 3.43 -1.03
CA GLN A 30 -2.50 4.23 -0.36
C GLN A 30 -1.97 5.10 0.77
N SER A 31 -0.82 4.74 1.35
CA SER A 31 -0.22 5.44 2.46
C SER A 31 0.62 6.64 2.03
N ASP A 32 0.79 7.57 2.95
CA ASP A 32 1.90 8.51 2.93
C ASP A 32 3.23 7.74 3.07
N LEU A 33 4.22 8.11 2.24
CA LEU A 33 5.48 7.39 2.13
C LEU A 33 6.60 8.04 2.93
N ILE A 34 6.39 9.20 3.58
CA ILE A 34 7.43 9.93 4.34
C ILE A 34 8.12 9.04 5.37
N SER A 35 7.34 8.35 6.21
CA SER A 35 7.92 7.49 7.26
C SER A 35 8.70 6.31 6.67
N ILE A 36 8.26 5.81 5.52
CA ILE A 36 8.90 4.71 4.81
C ILE A 36 10.22 5.19 4.23
N GLU A 37 10.20 6.27 3.46
CA GLU A 37 11.40 6.85 2.83
C GLU A 37 12.43 7.27 3.88
N PHE A 38 12.01 7.94 4.95
CA PHE A 38 12.88 8.32 6.05
C PHE A 38 13.58 7.13 6.70
N SER A 39 12.84 6.02 6.87
CA SER A 39 13.40 4.78 7.43
C SER A 39 14.35 4.10 6.45
N LEU A 40 14.03 4.10 5.16
CA LEU A 40 14.86 3.51 4.10
C LEU A 40 16.15 4.31 3.89
N GLY A 41 16.11 5.64 3.96
CA GLY A 41 17.30 6.49 3.87
C GLY A 41 18.32 6.28 5.00
N LYS A 42 17.87 5.74 6.15
CA LYS A 42 18.74 5.31 7.25
C LYS A 42 19.24 3.87 7.12
N SER A 43 18.72 3.13 6.15
CA SER A 43 19.10 1.74 5.90
C SER A 43 20.28 1.65 4.93
N PRO A 44 20.94 0.49 4.81
CA PRO A 44 21.97 0.26 3.78
C PRO A 44 21.43 0.28 2.34
N LEU A 45 20.11 0.31 2.16
CA LEU A 45 19.46 0.41 0.85
C LEU A 45 19.64 1.83 0.32
N LYS A 46 20.72 2.03 -0.44
CA LYS A 46 20.94 3.26 -1.19
C LYS A 46 19.76 3.46 -2.14
N ASP A 47 19.28 4.70 -2.24
CA ASP A 47 18.18 5.13 -3.12
C ASP A 47 16.75 4.79 -2.64
N GLY A 48 16.56 4.34 -1.39
CA GLY A 48 15.26 4.36 -0.72
C GLY A 48 14.11 3.69 -1.48
N LEU A 49 12.98 4.38 -1.63
CA LEU A 49 11.86 3.97 -2.48
C LEU A 49 12.23 3.87 -3.97
N GLY A 50 13.23 4.63 -4.41
CA GLY A 50 13.80 4.55 -5.75
C GLY A 50 14.32 3.16 -6.07
N TYR A 51 14.97 2.50 -5.11
CA TYR A 51 15.40 1.11 -5.20
C TYR A 51 14.26 0.12 -4.91
N LEU A 52 13.48 0.36 -3.84
CA LEU A 52 12.45 -0.59 -3.39
C LEU A 52 11.38 -0.87 -4.46
N LYS A 53 11.03 0.14 -5.27
CA LYS A 53 9.99 0.02 -6.30
C LYS A 53 10.25 -1.09 -7.32
N GLU A 54 11.51 -1.49 -7.53
CA GLU A 54 11.89 -2.55 -8.46
C GLU A 54 11.42 -3.94 -8.00
N PHE A 55 11.13 -4.08 -6.71
CA PHE A 55 10.75 -5.35 -6.08
C PHE A 55 9.27 -5.40 -5.67
N LEU A 56 8.51 -4.32 -5.90
CA LEU A 56 7.11 -4.26 -5.51
C LEU A 56 6.21 -4.87 -6.60
N PRO A 57 5.28 -5.78 -6.24
CA PRO A 57 4.28 -6.29 -7.18
C PRO A 57 3.41 -5.19 -7.78
N GLU A 58 3.15 -4.14 -7.00
CA GLU A 58 2.47 -2.93 -7.44
C GLU A 58 3.20 -1.73 -6.83
N THR A 59 3.54 -0.76 -7.68
CA THR A 59 4.35 0.40 -7.27
C THR A 59 3.46 1.58 -6.91
N PRO A 60 3.85 2.39 -5.91
CA PRO A 60 3.20 3.66 -5.65
C PRO A 60 3.27 4.57 -6.87
N LYS A 61 2.29 5.48 -6.99
CA LYS A 61 2.29 6.47 -8.06
C LYS A 61 3.56 7.32 -7.97
N LYS A 62 4.18 7.61 -9.12
CA LYS A 62 5.37 8.46 -9.19
C LYS A 62 5.17 9.80 -8.47
N THR A 63 4.01 10.41 -8.63
CA THR A 63 3.67 11.68 -7.95
C THR A 63 3.69 11.58 -6.42
N ALA A 64 3.34 10.42 -5.85
CA ALA A 64 3.38 10.21 -4.41
C ALA A 64 4.84 10.08 -3.91
N ILE A 65 5.70 9.43 -4.70
CA ILE A 65 7.14 9.33 -4.41
C ILE A 65 7.79 10.71 -4.53
N ASP A 66 7.55 11.42 -5.63
CA ASP A 66 8.11 12.75 -5.87
C ASP A 66 7.70 13.73 -4.76
N TYR A 67 6.41 13.75 -4.39
CA TYR A 67 5.89 14.54 -3.26
C TYR A 67 6.60 14.22 -1.94
N THR A 68 6.82 12.92 -1.66
CA THR A 68 7.50 12.47 -0.44
C THR A 68 8.94 12.97 -0.37
N MET A 69 9.65 12.94 -1.50
CA MET A 69 11.03 13.43 -1.58
C MET A 69 11.10 14.94 -1.38
N ASP A 70 10.20 15.69 -2.03
CA ASP A 70 10.12 17.14 -1.88
C ASP A 70 9.83 17.55 -0.43
N GLU A 71 8.92 16.85 0.24
CA GLU A 71 8.59 17.12 1.64
C GLU A 71 9.78 16.84 2.57
N LEU A 72 10.49 15.72 2.39
CA LEU A 72 11.68 15.39 3.18
C LEU A 72 12.85 16.35 2.97
N ILE A 73 12.96 16.99 1.80
CA ILE A 73 13.99 18.03 1.53
C ILE A 73 13.64 19.34 2.23
N GLN A 74 12.35 19.63 2.41
CA GLN A 74 11.88 20.88 3.03
C GLN A 74 11.83 20.83 4.57
N MET A 75 11.88 19.65 5.18
CA MET A 75 11.95 19.45 6.64
C MET A 75 13.36 19.65 7.20
#